data_AF-A0A8H6IP19-F1
#
_entry.id   AF-A0A8H6IP19-F1
#
_cell.length_a   1.000
_cell.length_b   1.000
_cell.length_c   1.000
_cell.angle_alpha   90.00
_cell.angle_beta   90.00
_cell.angle_gamma   90.00
#
_symmetry.space_group_name_H-M   'P 1'
#
loop_
_entity.id
_entity.type
_entity.pdbx_description
1 polymer ?
#
loop_
_entity_poly.entity_id
_entity_poly.type
_entity_poly.pdbx_seq_one_letter_code
_entity_poly.pdbx_strand_id
1 'polypeptide(L)'
;MAPLVSTAAVFHHGTSALSVRVISNVPTYQPYLSYSGSGSNCYREPPAHEGRALKGKSTSSDSVMTADFCASFCREFKYFGTEFSRECFCGNEIALNTPPVDATDCSMACTGQADQSCGAADRLNIYQNSDYQSPSIATVSGRTYRGCLTEPHGGRAMSDKSTTQDNMTPEQCSSFCTGYNFAGLEYGSECWCSNIIVDGIWADDAKCGKFCSGDSKYFCGDGDQLTVYGPALAQAVVPQAQYQYCVKDDQVHRVLEASRTASEDMTAQKCSDFCADYTFFGVEFGKECYCGDVLPGGTQQVDDSECATPCFGDGKFTCGAPGRMNLYKSTKPITILPSVDNYSFTHCVVDTPTQRVLDEARTSGPDMTAQKCKDFCSARSFRYFGLEFGEECFCGNSYTAQNAADEECNKKCGGDRSHLCGAADRLAVYDSGN
;
A
#
# COMPACT_ATOMS: atom_id res chain seq x y z
N MET A 1 -42.74 -65.82 4.91
CA MET A 1 -42.65 -67.22 4.44
C MET A 1 -41.46 -67.33 3.52
N ALA A 2 -40.62 -68.33 3.79
CA ALA A 2 -39.38 -68.72 3.12
C ALA A 2 -39.59 -69.07 1.61
N PRO A 3 -38.55 -69.31 0.76
CA PRO A 3 -37.25 -69.81 1.19
C PRO A 3 -35.97 -69.31 0.51
N LEU A 4 -34.90 -69.54 1.27
CA LEU A 4 -33.52 -69.67 0.85
C LEU A 4 -33.36 -70.85 -0.13
N VAL A 5 -32.64 -70.63 -1.23
CA VAL A 5 -32.01 -71.70 -2.01
C VAL A 5 -30.51 -71.47 -2.00
N SER A 6 -29.82 -72.45 -1.43
CA SER A 6 -28.37 -72.58 -1.39
C SER A 6 -27.88 -73.11 -2.74
N THR A 7 -26.91 -72.42 -3.34
CA THR A 7 -26.05 -72.99 -4.39
C THR A 7 -24.60 -72.76 -4.01
N ALA A 8 -23.93 -73.85 -3.67
CA ALA A 8 -22.48 -73.90 -3.53
C ALA A 8 -21.84 -73.72 -4.91
N ALA A 9 -20.90 -72.78 -5.04
CA ALA A 9 -19.99 -72.69 -6.16
C ALA A 9 -18.55 -72.85 -5.67
N VAL A 10 -17.86 -73.74 -6.37
CA VAL A 10 -16.52 -74.28 -6.13
C VAL A 10 -15.45 -73.18 -6.08
N PHE A 11 -14.54 -73.27 -5.12
CA PHE A 11 -13.33 -72.45 -5.03
C PHE A 11 -12.45 -72.66 -6.28
N HIS A 12 -12.09 -71.57 -6.97
CA HIS A 12 -10.87 -71.51 -7.77
C HIS A 12 -9.91 -70.55 -7.06
N HIS A 13 -8.71 -71.06 -6.77
CA HIS A 13 -7.58 -70.25 -6.30
C HIS A 13 -7.12 -69.32 -7.44
N GLY A 14 -7.65 -68.10 -7.44
CA GLY A 14 -7.05 -66.96 -8.13
C GLY A 14 -6.55 -65.98 -7.09
N THR A 15 -5.24 -65.93 -6.85
CA THR A 15 -4.60 -64.85 -6.10
C THR A 15 -4.69 -63.57 -6.94
N SER A 16 -5.80 -62.84 -6.82
CA SER A 16 -5.88 -61.46 -7.28
C SER A 16 -5.03 -60.61 -6.35
N ALA A 17 -3.82 -60.26 -6.79
CA ALA A 17 -3.06 -59.18 -6.19
C ALA A 17 -3.87 -57.89 -6.35
N LEU A 18 -4.46 -57.40 -5.25
CA LEU A 18 -4.91 -56.02 -5.18
C LEU A 18 -3.67 -55.15 -5.39
N SER A 19 -3.56 -54.50 -6.54
CA SER A 19 -2.60 -53.43 -6.75
C SER A 19 -3.07 -52.21 -5.96
N VAL A 20 -2.65 -52.13 -4.70
CA VAL A 20 -2.65 -50.87 -3.96
C VAL A 20 -1.68 -49.96 -4.70
N ARG A 21 -2.19 -48.96 -5.46
CA ARG A 21 -1.37 -47.85 -5.91
C ARG A 21 -0.96 -47.07 -4.67
N VAL A 22 0.21 -47.36 -4.13
CA VAL A 22 0.91 -46.43 -3.25
C VAL A 22 1.19 -45.21 -4.10
N ILE A 23 0.50 -44.10 -3.83
CA ILE A 23 0.95 -42.79 -4.32
C ILE A 23 2.20 -42.50 -3.49
N SER A 24 3.34 -42.98 -3.97
CA SER A 24 4.62 -42.65 -3.35
C SER A 24 4.92 -41.20 -3.72
N ASN A 25 4.93 -40.30 -2.74
CA ASN A 25 5.41 -38.92 -2.88
C ASN A 25 6.95 -38.92 -3.07
N VAL A 26 7.46 -39.67 -4.05
CA VAL A 26 8.88 -39.64 -4.41
C VAL A 26 9.12 -38.30 -5.11
N PRO A 27 10.06 -37.47 -4.62
CA PRO A 27 10.40 -36.22 -5.28
C PRO A 27 10.83 -36.51 -6.73
N THR A 28 10.33 -35.74 -7.69
CA THR A 28 10.81 -35.87 -9.06
C THR A 28 11.99 -34.93 -9.29
N TYR A 29 13.09 -35.49 -9.77
CA TYR A 29 14.30 -34.75 -10.08
C TYR A 29 15.03 -35.38 -11.27
N GLN A 30 15.95 -34.63 -11.84
CA GLN A 30 16.83 -35.10 -12.91
C GLN A 30 18.27 -34.76 -12.56
N PRO A 31 19.25 -35.60 -12.94
CA PRO A 31 20.67 -35.24 -12.83
C PRO A 31 20.93 -33.92 -13.58
N TYR A 32 21.66 -32.99 -12.96
CA TYR A 32 22.02 -31.73 -13.63
C TYR A 32 23.22 -31.97 -14.52
N LEU A 33 22.98 -32.17 -15.82
CA LEU A 33 24.02 -32.55 -16.77
C LEU A 33 24.71 -31.32 -17.38
N SER A 34 26.04 -31.41 -17.53
CA SER A 34 26.80 -30.36 -18.22
C SER A 34 26.44 -30.27 -19.71
N TYR A 35 26.40 -29.05 -20.25
CA TYR A 35 26.14 -28.80 -21.68
C TYR A 35 27.29 -29.30 -22.60
N SER A 36 28.45 -29.64 -22.03
CA SER A 36 29.69 -29.95 -22.76
C SER A 36 29.89 -31.43 -23.10
N GLY A 37 28.83 -32.25 -23.15
CA GLY A 37 28.87 -33.58 -23.76
C GLY A 37 29.45 -34.72 -22.92
N SER A 38 29.76 -34.53 -21.63
CA SER A 38 30.18 -35.63 -20.74
C SER A 38 29.01 -36.41 -20.13
N GLY A 39 27.78 -35.87 -20.13
CA GLY A 39 26.61 -36.51 -19.54
C GLY A 39 26.73 -36.80 -18.03
N SER A 40 27.72 -36.21 -17.35
CA SER A 40 27.96 -36.39 -15.91
C SER A 40 27.23 -35.32 -15.10
N ASN A 41 26.69 -35.72 -13.95
CA ASN A 41 26.18 -34.82 -12.93
C ASN A 41 27.16 -34.62 -11.76
N CYS A 42 28.41 -35.06 -11.92
CA CYS A 42 29.47 -34.88 -10.93
C CYS A 42 30.18 -33.53 -11.13
N TYR A 43 30.26 -32.73 -10.08
CA TYR A 43 30.86 -31.40 -10.10
C TYR A 43 31.87 -31.26 -8.97
N ARG A 44 32.89 -30.41 -9.18
CA ARG A 44 33.83 -30.02 -8.14
C ARG A 44 33.30 -28.82 -7.35
N GLU A 45 33.46 -28.83 -6.02
CA GLU A 45 33.21 -27.64 -5.18
C GLU A 45 34.06 -26.45 -5.65
N PRO A 46 33.56 -25.19 -5.54
CA PRO A 46 34.39 -24.01 -5.69
C PRO A 46 35.57 -24.02 -4.71
N PRO A 47 36.62 -23.22 -4.98
CA PRO A 47 37.67 -22.98 -4.00
C PRO A 47 37.08 -22.56 -2.64
N ALA A 48 37.62 -23.08 -1.54
CA ALA A 48 37.04 -22.91 -0.21
C ALA A 48 36.75 -21.44 0.21
N HIS A 49 37.50 -20.47 -0.33
CA HIS A 49 37.29 -19.05 -0.06
C HIS A 49 36.09 -18.43 -0.79
N GLU A 50 35.51 -19.12 -1.78
CA GLU A 50 34.33 -18.70 -2.54
C GLU A 50 33.02 -19.32 -2.00
N GLY A 51 33.16 -20.23 -1.03
CA GLY A 51 32.07 -20.96 -0.39
C GLY A 51 31.66 -22.21 -1.16
N ARG A 52 30.40 -22.62 -0.97
CA ARG A 52 29.83 -23.86 -1.52
C ARG A 52 29.26 -23.68 -2.93
N ALA A 53 29.24 -24.77 -3.69
CA ALA A 53 28.55 -24.90 -4.98
C ALA A 53 27.06 -24.52 -4.86
N LEU A 54 26.41 -25.02 -3.81
CA LEU A 54 25.01 -24.79 -3.46
C LEU A 54 24.97 -24.12 -2.09
N LYS A 55 24.50 -22.85 -2.05
CA LYS A 55 24.62 -21.96 -0.88
C LYS A 55 23.35 -21.88 -0.01
N GLY A 56 22.36 -22.74 -0.27
CA GLY A 56 21.13 -22.82 0.52
C GLY A 56 21.30 -23.64 1.80
N LYS A 57 20.19 -24.22 2.29
CA LYS A 57 20.23 -25.06 3.49
C LYS A 57 20.97 -26.38 3.24
N SER A 58 21.50 -26.98 4.29
CA SER A 58 22.21 -28.26 4.23
C SER A 58 21.85 -29.17 5.40
N THR A 59 22.04 -30.47 5.21
CA THR A 59 21.91 -31.48 6.26
C THR A 59 22.91 -32.62 6.04
N SER A 60 23.07 -33.48 7.04
CA SER A 60 23.87 -34.71 6.90
C SER A 60 23.22 -35.88 7.64
N SER A 61 23.47 -37.10 7.16
CA SER A 61 23.00 -38.32 7.79
C SER A 61 23.94 -39.50 7.53
N ASP A 62 24.41 -40.13 8.61
CA ASP A 62 25.29 -41.29 8.54
C ASP A 62 24.58 -42.61 8.19
N SER A 63 23.25 -42.61 8.04
CA SER A 63 22.48 -43.85 7.85
C SER A 63 21.37 -43.80 6.81
N VAL A 64 20.87 -42.63 6.42
CA VAL A 64 19.73 -42.52 5.49
C VAL A 64 19.97 -41.60 4.31
N MET A 65 21.21 -41.12 4.09
CA MET A 65 21.48 -40.24 2.95
C MET A 65 21.27 -40.98 1.64
N THR A 66 20.45 -40.41 0.77
CA THR A 66 20.20 -40.81 -0.63
C THR A 66 19.88 -39.55 -1.43
N ALA A 67 19.92 -39.61 -2.76
CA ALA A 67 19.45 -38.51 -3.59
C ALA A 67 17.95 -38.22 -3.35
N ASP A 68 17.12 -39.25 -3.08
CA ASP A 68 15.69 -39.07 -2.75
C ASP A 68 15.49 -38.37 -1.39
N PHE A 69 16.29 -38.73 -0.39
CA PHE A 69 16.29 -38.07 0.91
C PHE A 69 16.70 -36.60 0.75
N CYS A 70 17.77 -36.34 -0.01
CA CYS A 70 18.25 -34.99 -0.25
C CYS A 70 17.26 -34.15 -1.08
N ALA A 71 16.65 -34.73 -2.12
CA ALA A 71 15.59 -34.10 -2.90
C ALA A 71 14.39 -33.72 -2.02
N SER A 72 13.98 -34.61 -1.12
CA SER A 72 12.88 -34.36 -0.18
C SER A 72 13.21 -33.21 0.79
N PHE A 73 14.44 -33.18 1.30
CA PHE A 73 14.93 -32.11 2.16
C PHE A 73 15.01 -30.77 1.40
N CYS A 74 15.47 -30.80 0.16
CA CYS A 74 15.67 -29.66 -0.71
C CYS A 74 14.50 -29.34 -1.64
N ARG A 75 13.29 -29.87 -1.41
CA ARG A 75 12.12 -29.72 -2.30
C ARG A 75 11.78 -28.27 -2.69
N GLU A 76 12.22 -27.31 -1.89
CA GLU A 76 11.97 -25.87 -1.98
C GLU A 76 13.09 -25.14 -2.74
N PHE A 77 14.08 -25.87 -3.24
CA PHE A 77 15.23 -25.36 -3.96
C PHE A 77 15.29 -25.93 -5.37
N LYS A 78 15.77 -25.13 -6.32
CA LYS A 78 15.90 -25.52 -7.73
C LYS A 78 16.89 -26.67 -7.92
N TYR A 79 17.95 -26.68 -7.13
CA TYR A 79 19.02 -27.67 -7.16
C TYR A 79 19.25 -28.27 -5.78
N PHE A 80 19.71 -29.51 -5.78
CA PHE A 80 20.29 -30.14 -4.62
C PHE A 80 21.53 -30.93 -5.02
N GLY A 81 22.39 -31.22 -4.06
CA GLY A 81 23.59 -31.99 -4.29
C GLY A 81 23.95 -32.88 -3.11
N THR A 82 24.47 -34.06 -3.40
CA THR A 82 24.98 -35.00 -2.40
C THR A 82 26.50 -35.02 -2.43
N GLU A 83 27.13 -34.99 -1.25
CA GLU A 83 28.58 -34.99 -1.08
C GLU A 83 29.02 -36.00 -0.01
N PHE A 84 30.23 -36.53 -0.17
CA PHE A 84 30.94 -37.27 0.87
C PHE A 84 30.11 -38.37 1.55
N SER A 85 29.35 -39.13 0.77
CA SER A 85 28.41 -40.20 1.16
C SER A 85 27.19 -39.78 1.99
N ARG A 86 27.30 -38.74 2.82
CA ARG A 86 26.35 -38.46 3.91
C ARG A 86 25.77 -37.05 3.90
N GLU A 87 26.25 -36.17 3.04
CA GLU A 87 25.93 -34.74 3.09
C GLU A 87 24.98 -34.34 1.97
N CYS A 88 24.13 -33.37 2.26
CA CYS A 88 23.12 -32.85 1.34
C CYS A 88 23.10 -31.32 1.38
N PHE A 89 23.11 -30.69 0.22
CA PHE A 89 23.15 -29.25 0.04
C PHE A 89 22.06 -28.81 -0.93
N CYS A 90 21.38 -27.70 -0.63
CA CYS A 90 20.33 -27.14 -1.48
C CYS A 90 20.79 -25.81 -2.09
N GLY A 91 20.27 -25.42 -3.25
CA GLY A 91 20.56 -24.10 -3.83
C GLY A 91 19.62 -23.74 -4.98
N ASN A 92 19.40 -22.45 -5.20
CA ASN A 92 18.66 -21.96 -6.37
C ASN A 92 19.56 -21.56 -7.54
N GLU A 93 20.86 -21.48 -7.27
CA GLU A 93 21.93 -21.20 -8.22
C GLU A 93 23.09 -22.16 -7.95
N ILE A 94 23.89 -22.39 -8.99
CA ILE A 94 25.15 -23.14 -8.91
C ILE A 94 26.28 -22.13 -9.07
N ALA A 95 27.22 -22.08 -8.13
CA ALA A 95 28.30 -21.10 -8.14
C ALA A 95 29.18 -21.20 -9.41
N LEU A 96 29.65 -20.06 -9.96
CA LEU A 96 30.37 -19.96 -11.24
C LEU A 96 31.59 -20.89 -11.36
N ASN A 97 32.31 -21.14 -10.27
CA ASN A 97 33.51 -21.99 -10.22
C ASN A 97 33.21 -23.44 -9.80
N THR A 98 32.07 -23.97 -10.25
CA THR A 98 31.62 -25.36 -10.03
C THR A 98 31.72 -26.14 -11.35
N PRO A 99 32.92 -26.52 -11.83
CA PRO A 99 33.06 -27.19 -13.11
C PRO A 99 32.62 -28.65 -13.03
N PRO A 100 32.03 -29.20 -14.11
CA PRO A 100 31.76 -30.64 -14.19
C PRO A 100 33.06 -31.43 -14.24
N VAL A 101 33.05 -32.62 -13.65
CA VAL A 101 34.17 -33.58 -13.69
C VAL A 101 33.68 -34.97 -14.12
N ASP A 102 34.59 -35.93 -14.23
CA ASP A 102 34.26 -37.31 -14.59
C ASP A 102 33.27 -37.91 -13.57
N ALA A 103 32.28 -38.67 -14.03
CA ALA A 103 31.29 -39.27 -13.14
C ALA A 103 31.93 -40.19 -12.07
N THR A 104 33.08 -40.80 -12.39
CA THR A 104 33.82 -41.66 -11.46
C THR A 104 34.48 -40.91 -10.31
N ASP A 105 34.65 -39.58 -10.41
CA ASP A 105 35.10 -38.74 -9.30
C ASP A 105 34.04 -38.64 -8.19
N CYS A 106 32.76 -38.88 -8.49
CA CYS A 106 31.66 -38.94 -7.53
C CYS A 106 31.24 -40.38 -7.26
N SER A 107 32.15 -41.22 -6.78
CA SER A 107 31.94 -42.67 -6.63
C SER A 107 31.68 -43.14 -5.20
N MET A 108 31.61 -42.24 -4.21
CA MET A 108 31.31 -42.64 -2.84
C MET A 108 29.85 -43.08 -2.74
N ALA A 109 29.62 -44.27 -2.20
CA ALA A 109 28.28 -44.81 -2.00
C ALA A 109 27.50 -43.98 -0.97
N CYS A 110 26.21 -43.76 -1.20
CA CYS A 110 25.33 -43.10 -0.25
C CYS A 110 25.17 -43.94 1.02
N THR A 111 25.13 -43.31 2.20
CA THR A 111 24.99 -44.04 3.49
C THR A 111 23.66 -44.78 3.63
N GLY A 112 22.60 -44.28 2.99
CA GLY A 112 21.27 -44.89 2.98
C GLY A 112 21.01 -45.87 1.84
N GLN A 113 21.86 -45.89 0.80
CA GLN A 113 21.68 -46.76 -0.36
C GLN A 113 23.01 -47.01 -1.07
N ALA A 114 23.62 -48.18 -0.83
CA ALA A 114 25.00 -48.46 -1.24
C ALA A 114 25.20 -48.57 -2.77
N ASP A 115 24.14 -48.77 -3.55
CA ASP A 115 24.16 -48.81 -5.01
C ASP A 115 23.94 -47.44 -5.67
N GLN A 116 23.75 -46.38 -4.88
CA GLN A 116 23.64 -45.00 -5.33
C GLN A 116 24.91 -44.22 -4.99
N SER A 117 25.36 -43.36 -5.91
CA SER A 117 26.49 -42.46 -5.70
C SER A 117 26.07 -41.16 -5.00
N CYS A 118 26.85 -40.73 -4.00
CA CYS A 118 26.66 -39.51 -3.22
C CYS A 118 27.99 -38.73 -3.11
N GLY A 119 28.48 -38.29 -4.27
CA GLY A 119 29.65 -37.43 -4.38
C GLY A 119 30.96 -38.11 -4.04
N ALA A 120 31.94 -37.29 -3.64
CA ALA A 120 33.18 -37.66 -2.98
C ALA A 120 33.72 -36.45 -2.20
N ALA A 121 34.98 -36.48 -1.76
CA ALA A 121 35.62 -35.30 -1.17
C ALA A 121 35.76 -34.17 -2.20
N ASP A 122 35.21 -32.99 -1.91
CA ASP A 122 35.16 -31.82 -2.79
C ASP A 122 34.48 -32.13 -4.15
N ARG A 123 33.52 -33.06 -4.15
CA ARG A 123 32.80 -33.55 -5.33
C ARG A 123 31.34 -33.81 -5.03
N LEU A 124 30.42 -33.16 -5.76
CA LEU A 124 28.98 -33.36 -5.59
C LEU A 124 28.33 -33.96 -6.82
N ASN A 125 27.42 -34.92 -6.59
CA ASN A 125 26.40 -35.20 -7.58
C ASN A 125 25.32 -34.11 -7.46
N ILE A 126 25.15 -33.26 -8.48
CA ILE A 126 24.14 -32.21 -8.50
C ILE A 126 22.92 -32.68 -9.30
N TYR A 127 21.74 -32.36 -8.78
CA TYR A 127 20.45 -32.69 -9.36
C TYR A 127 19.59 -31.42 -9.43
N GLN A 128 18.70 -31.38 -10.41
CA GLN A 128 17.68 -30.36 -10.54
C GLN A 128 16.33 -30.93 -10.09
N ASN A 129 15.68 -30.27 -9.16
CA ASN A 129 14.32 -30.60 -8.75
C ASN A 129 13.36 -30.26 -9.89
N SER A 130 12.67 -31.28 -10.40
CA SER A 130 11.71 -31.12 -11.49
C SER A 130 10.39 -30.53 -11.00
N ASP A 131 10.07 -30.74 -9.73
CA ASP A 131 8.90 -30.17 -9.06
C ASP A 131 9.12 -28.74 -8.53
N TYR A 132 10.36 -28.22 -8.61
CA TYR A 132 10.64 -26.86 -8.14
C TYR A 132 9.84 -25.85 -8.95
N GLN A 133 9.01 -25.09 -8.25
CA GLN A 133 8.36 -23.90 -8.78
C GLN A 133 9.11 -22.69 -8.24
N SER A 134 9.41 -21.73 -9.12
CA SER A 134 9.93 -20.46 -8.64
C SER A 134 8.90 -19.84 -7.69
N PRO A 135 9.31 -19.39 -6.49
CA PRO A 135 8.42 -18.70 -5.59
C PRO A 135 7.77 -17.51 -6.29
N SER A 136 6.50 -17.29 -5.97
CA SER A 136 5.68 -16.25 -6.59
C SER A 136 4.81 -15.57 -5.54
N ILE A 137 4.18 -14.46 -5.91
CA ILE A 137 3.15 -13.85 -5.07
C ILE A 137 1.88 -14.71 -5.14
N ALA A 138 1.37 -15.14 -3.98
CA ALA A 138 0.14 -15.93 -3.93
C ALA A 138 -1.06 -15.10 -4.40
N THR A 139 -2.00 -15.75 -5.09
CA THR A 139 -3.32 -15.18 -5.37
C THR A 139 -4.26 -15.55 -4.23
N VAL A 140 -4.58 -14.59 -3.37
CA VAL A 140 -5.43 -14.83 -2.21
C VAL A 140 -6.86 -14.38 -2.47
N SER A 141 -7.83 -15.27 -2.29
CA SER A 141 -9.24 -14.96 -2.52
C SER A 141 -9.72 -13.80 -1.64
N GLY A 142 -10.34 -12.78 -2.26
CA GLY A 142 -10.89 -11.61 -1.57
C GLY A 142 -9.87 -10.56 -1.14
N ARG A 143 -8.59 -10.73 -1.46
CA ARG A 143 -7.54 -9.73 -1.21
C ARG A 143 -6.70 -9.49 -2.47
N THR A 144 -6.17 -8.29 -2.58
CA THR A 144 -5.24 -7.87 -3.61
C THR A 144 -3.85 -7.77 -3.00
N TYR A 145 -2.85 -8.37 -3.65
CA TYR A 145 -1.46 -8.12 -3.30
C TYR A 145 -1.12 -6.64 -3.48
N ARG A 146 -0.56 -6.02 -2.45
CA ARG A 146 -0.26 -4.58 -2.44
C ARG A 146 1.20 -4.27 -2.72
N GLY A 147 2.10 -5.21 -2.44
CA GLY A 147 3.54 -5.04 -2.62
C GLY A 147 4.32 -5.51 -1.41
N CYS A 148 5.64 -5.37 -1.51
CA CYS A 148 6.55 -5.48 -0.38
C CYS A 148 6.61 -4.16 0.41
N LEU A 149 6.51 -4.24 1.73
CA LEU A 149 6.49 -3.08 2.62
C LEU A 149 7.60 -3.21 3.68
N THR A 150 8.50 -2.23 3.73
CA THR A 150 9.51 -2.14 4.79
C THR A 150 8.90 -1.60 6.07
N GLU A 151 9.18 -2.27 7.19
CA GLU A 151 8.80 -1.84 8.53
C GLU A 151 9.43 -0.47 8.91
N PRO A 152 8.75 0.38 9.69
CA PRO A 152 9.31 1.62 10.20
C PRO A 152 10.40 1.35 11.25
N HIS A 153 11.35 2.28 11.38
CA HIS A 153 12.39 2.18 12.40
C HIS A 153 11.82 2.19 13.82
N GLY A 154 12.06 1.13 14.59
CA GLY A 154 11.68 1.04 16.01
C GLY A 154 10.19 0.84 16.26
N GLY A 155 9.43 0.41 15.25
CA GLY A 155 7.99 0.21 15.35
C GLY A 155 7.48 -0.91 14.45
N ARG A 156 6.16 -0.96 14.28
CA ARG A 156 5.47 -1.89 13.39
C ARG A 156 4.53 -1.14 12.47
N ALA A 157 4.59 -1.41 11.17
CA ALA A 157 3.69 -0.87 10.17
C ALA A 157 2.26 -1.38 10.36
N MET A 158 2.13 -2.61 10.85
CA MET A 158 0.87 -3.29 11.11
C MET A 158 0.90 -3.93 12.50
N SER A 159 0.07 -3.46 13.43
CA SER A 159 0.18 -3.84 14.85
C SER A 159 -1.13 -4.21 15.54
N ASP A 160 -2.27 -4.22 14.84
CA ASP A 160 -3.57 -4.39 15.51
C ASP A 160 -3.81 -5.82 16.03
N LYS A 161 -3.32 -6.82 15.29
CA LYS A 161 -3.44 -8.23 15.65
C LYS A 161 -2.33 -9.03 14.97
N SER A 162 -1.75 -10.01 15.66
CA SER A 162 -0.72 -10.86 15.06
C SER A 162 -0.71 -12.29 15.58
N THR A 163 -0.07 -13.18 14.83
CA THR A 163 0.23 -14.57 15.22
C THR A 163 1.47 -15.07 14.49
N THR A 164 2.14 -16.07 15.05
CA THR A 164 3.27 -16.77 14.42
C THR A 164 2.94 -18.25 14.35
N GLN A 165 3.15 -18.86 13.20
CA GLN A 165 2.92 -20.30 12.98
C GLN A 165 4.05 -20.91 12.16
N ASP A 166 4.46 -22.13 12.53
CA ASP A 166 5.50 -22.89 11.81
C ASP A 166 5.06 -23.35 10.43
N ASN A 167 3.77 -23.20 10.09
CA ASN A 167 3.17 -23.59 8.83
C ASN A 167 2.39 -22.44 8.15
N MET A 168 2.84 -21.19 8.29
CA MET A 168 2.16 -20.00 7.77
C MET A 168 2.05 -19.98 6.24
N THR A 169 0.87 -19.62 5.72
CA THR A 169 0.63 -19.33 4.29
C THR A 169 -0.11 -17.98 4.10
N PRO A 170 -0.06 -17.38 2.89
CA PRO A 170 -0.82 -16.17 2.58
C PRO A 170 -2.33 -16.30 2.82
N GLU A 171 -2.93 -17.45 2.46
CA GLU A 171 -4.36 -17.72 2.71
C GLU A 171 -4.68 -17.83 4.19
N GLN A 172 -3.83 -18.49 4.98
CA GLN A 172 -4.02 -18.62 6.42
C GLN A 172 -3.93 -17.26 7.11
N CYS A 173 -2.91 -16.46 6.79
CA CYS A 173 -2.78 -15.12 7.35
C CYS A 173 -3.98 -14.24 6.97
N SER A 174 -4.37 -14.29 5.69
CA SER A 174 -5.52 -13.53 5.19
C SER A 174 -6.84 -13.91 5.86
N SER A 175 -7.03 -15.21 6.15
CA SER A 175 -8.16 -15.72 6.91
C SER A 175 -8.11 -15.28 8.38
N PHE A 176 -6.94 -15.34 9.01
CA PHE A 176 -6.73 -14.86 10.38
C PHE A 176 -7.03 -13.36 10.55
N CYS A 177 -6.73 -12.57 9.51
CA CYS A 177 -7.00 -11.14 9.43
C CYS A 177 -8.42 -10.79 8.94
N THR A 178 -9.36 -11.74 8.93
CA THR A 178 -10.78 -11.43 8.65
C THR A 178 -11.27 -10.33 9.60
N GLY A 179 -11.86 -9.27 9.04
CA GLY A 179 -12.27 -8.07 9.77
C GLY A 179 -11.24 -6.94 9.79
N TYR A 180 -10.04 -7.16 9.23
CA TYR A 180 -9.00 -6.15 9.02
C TYR A 180 -8.76 -5.92 7.52
N ASN A 181 -8.53 -4.66 7.13
CA ASN A 181 -8.22 -4.31 5.74
C ASN A 181 -6.96 -5.04 5.23
N PHE A 182 -5.90 -5.08 6.03
CA PHE A 182 -4.59 -5.59 5.62
C PHE A 182 -4.19 -6.87 6.37
N ALA A 183 -3.49 -7.74 5.66
CA ALA A 183 -2.79 -8.91 6.15
C ALA A 183 -1.34 -8.85 5.62
N GLY A 184 -0.37 -8.76 6.51
CA GLY A 184 1.05 -8.68 6.20
C GLY A 184 1.74 -9.94 6.70
N LEU A 185 2.57 -10.55 5.86
CA LEU A 185 3.36 -11.72 6.22
C LEU A 185 4.82 -11.31 6.34
N GLU A 186 5.44 -11.66 7.46
CA GLU A 186 6.84 -11.35 7.75
C GLU A 186 7.59 -12.60 8.16
N TYR A 187 8.89 -12.59 7.87
CA TYR A 187 9.84 -13.60 8.33
C TYR A 187 9.41 -15.05 8.01
N GLY A 188 8.58 -15.26 6.98
CA GLY A 188 8.09 -16.57 6.55
C GLY A 188 7.04 -17.22 7.45
N SER A 189 6.94 -16.84 8.73
CA SER A 189 6.11 -17.51 9.74
C SER A 189 5.15 -16.58 10.48
N GLU A 190 5.32 -15.28 10.34
CA GLU A 190 4.54 -14.29 11.08
C GLU A 190 3.41 -13.74 10.22
N CYS A 191 2.30 -13.44 10.87
CA CYS A 191 1.14 -12.81 10.28
C CYS A 191 0.70 -11.62 11.12
N TRP A 192 0.52 -10.50 10.45
CA TRP A 192 0.19 -9.20 11.03
C TRP A 192 -1.08 -8.68 10.36
N CYS A 193 -2.02 -8.17 11.14
CA CYS A 193 -3.26 -7.59 10.66
C CYS A 193 -3.33 -6.14 11.08
N SER A 194 -3.84 -5.30 10.21
CA SER A 194 -4.24 -3.95 10.60
C SER A 194 -5.30 -3.39 9.66
N ASN A 195 -6.06 -2.40 10.12
CA ASN A 195 -6.92 -1.61 9.25
C ASN A 195 -6.16 -0.52 8.49
N ILE A 196 -4.95 -0.21 8.94
CA ILE A 196 -4.13 0.91 8.47
C ILE A 196 -2.69 0.43 8.29
N ILE A 197 -1.85 1.19 7.59
CA ILE A 197 -0.41 0.93 7.48
C ILE A 197 0.29 2.19 7.98
N VAL A 198 0.99 2.09 9.11
CA VAL A 198 1.62 3.26 9.77
C VAL A 198 3.09 3.34 9.39
N ASP A 199 3.49 4.43 8.74
CA ASP A 199 4.89 4.76 8.42
C ASP A 199 5.71 3.69 7.67
N GLY A 200 5.05 2.66 7.12
CA GLY A 200 5.68 1.66 6.26
C GLY A 200 6.03 2.23 4.90
N ILE A 201 7.16 1.79 4.33
CA ILE A 201 7.64 2.27 3.03
C ILE A 201 7.54 1.12 2.01
N TRP A 202 6.77 1.34 0.94
CA TRP A 202 6.70 0.38 -0.17
C TRP A 202 8.06 0.21 -0.83
N ALA A 203 8.47 -1.04 -1.03
CA ALA A 203 9.78 -1.42 -1.53
C ALA A 203 9.66 -2.35 -2.76
N ASP A 204 10.79 -2.56 -3.42
CA ASP A 204 10.90 -3.56 -4.48
C ASP A 204 10.58 -4.96 -3.93
N ASP A 205 9.78 -5.73 -4.67
CA ASP A 205 9.32 -7.07 -4.26
C ASP A 205 10.49 -8.04 -3.99
N ALA A 206 11.66 -7.82 -4.60
CA ALA A 206 12.86 -8.62 -4.33
C ALA A 206 13.34 -8.54 -2.86
N LYS A 207 12.91 -7.52 -2.09
CA LYS A 207 13.21 -7.44 -0.66
C LYS A 207 12.36 -8.38 0.20
N CYS A 208 11.21 -8.83 -0.29
CA CYS A 208 10.36 -9.80 0.39
C CYS A 208 10.74 -11.23 -0.04
N GLY A 209 12.01 -11.58 0.12
CA GLY A 209 12.59 -12.79 -0.47
C GLY A 209 12.38 -14.07 0.33
N LYS A 210 11.82 -14.00 1.55
CA LYS A 210 11.67 -15.15 2.43
C LYS A 210 10.42 -15.96 2.11
N PHE A 211 10.60 -17.28 2.05
CA PHE A 211 9.53 -18.20 1.74
C PHE A 211 8.61 -18.43 2.95
N CYS A 212 7.33 -18.66 2.66
CA CYS A 212 6.34 -19.05 3.66
C CYS A 212 6.70 -20.40 4.28
N SER A 213 6.61 -20.51 5.60
CA SER A 213 6.92 -21.73 6.35
C SER A 213 5.93 -22.87 6.08
N GLY A 214 4.69 -22.53 5.71
CA GLY A 214 3.64 -23.48 5.35
C GLY A 214 3.56 -23.85 3.88
N ASP A 215 4.06 -23.00 2.98
CA ASP A 215 4.08 -23.26 1.54
C ASP A 215 5.20 -22.46 0.86
N SER A 216 6.36 -23.10 0.67
CA SER A 216 7.54 -22.48 0.07
C SER A 216 7.37 -21.98 -1.37
N LYS A 217 6.23 -22.23 -2.02
CA LYS A 217 5.88 -21.69 -3.34
C LYS A 217 5.61 -20.19 -3.31
N TYR A 218 5.42 -19.61 -2.13
CA TYR A 218 5.04 -18.21 -1.99
C TYR A 218 5.99 -17.43 -1.09
N PHE A 219 6.05 -16.12 -1.33
CA PHE A 219 6.77 -15.17 -0.49
C PHE A 219 5.93 -14.74 0.72
N CYS A 220 6.59 -14.64 1.87
CA CYS A 220 6.02 -14.26 3.16
C CYS A 220 6.95 -13.27 3.87
N GLY A 221 7.30 -12.21 3.17
CA GLY A 221 8.14 -11.13 3.67
C GLY A 221 9.63 -11.46 3.69
N ASP A 222 10.35 -10.84 4.60
CA ASP A 222 11.72 -11.12 5.03
C ASP A 222 11.93 -10.45 6.40
N GLY A 223 13.17 -10.35 6.91
CA GLY A 223 13.44 -9.52 8.09
C GLY A 223 13.14 -8.04 7.82
N ASP A 224 12.25 -7.44 8.61
CA ASP A 224 11.75 -6.05 8.47
C ASP A 224 11.01 -5.78 7.14
N GLN A 225 10.54 -6.83 6.46
CA GLN A 225 9.84 -6.74 5.17
C GLN A 225 8.55 -7.54 5.19
N LEU A 226 7.42 -6.90 4.89
CA LEU A 226 6.09 -7.49 4.85
C LEU A 226 5.64 -7.73 3.40
N THR A 227 5.22 -8.94 3.08
CA THR A 227 4.36 -9.17 1.91
C THR A 227 2.93 -8.80 2.31
N VAL A 228 2.38 -7.72 1.73
CA VAL A 228 1.08 -7.17 2.17
C VAL A 228 -0.05 -7.51 1.20
N TYR A 229 -1.16 -7.99 1.76
CA TYR A 229 -2.44 -8.23 1.09
C TYR A 229 -3.53 -7.34 1.68
N GLY A 230 -4.27 -6.63 0.84
CA GLY A 230 -5.27 -5.66 1.27
C GLY A 230 -6.49 -5.61 0.35
N PRO A 231 -7.40 -4.65 0.54
CA PRO A 231 -8.46 -4.40 -0.43
C PRO A 231 -7.86 -3.90 -1.77
N ALA A 232 -8.65 -4.03 -2.84
CA ALA A 232 -8.41 -3.21 -4.01
C ALA A 232 -8.63 -1.75 -3.63
N LEU A 233 -7.63 -0.89 -3.86
CA LEU A 233 -7.78 0.53 -3.60
C LEU A 233 -8.61 1.17 -4.69
N ALA A 234 -9.46 2.12 -4.29
CA ALA A 234 -10.23 2.97 -5.19
C ALA A 234 -9.85 4.43 -4.98
N GLN A 235 -10.12 5.29 -5.96
CA GLN A 235 -10.05 6.72 -5.74
C GLN A 235 -11.14 7.14 -4.75
N ALA A 236 -10.81 7.98 -3.76
CA ALA A 236 -11.80 8.44 -2.78
C ALA A 236 -12.85 9.33 -3.47
N VAL A 237 -14.13 9.02 -3.23
CA VAL A 237 -15.26 9.86 -3.65
C VAL A 237 -15.63 10.79 -2.51
N VAL A 238 -15.50 12.10 -2.74
CA VAL A 238 -15.72 13.13 -1.72
C VAL A 238 -16.93 13.99 -2.12
N PRO A 239 -18.02 13.99 -1.34
CA PRO A 239 -19.12 14.94 -1.51
C PRO A 239 -18.66 16.39 -1.67
N GLN A 240 -19.26 17.10 -2.63
CA GLN A 240 -18.93 18.50 -2.96
C GLN A 240 -17.46 18.75 -3.33
N ALA A 241 -16.75 17.73 -3.77
CA ALA A 241 -15.43 17.86 -4.35
C ALA A 241 -15.27 16.96 -5.56
N GLN A 242 -14.47 17.42 -6.52
CA GLN A 242 -14.14 16.69 -7.72
C GLN A 242 -12.67 16.29 -7.67
N TYR A 243 -12.39 15.00 -7.75
CA TYR A 243 -11.04 14.50 -7.99
C TYR A 243 -10.49 15.09 -9.30
N GLN A 244 -9.26 15.59 -9.26
CA GLN A 244 -8.58 16.12 -10.43
C GLN A 244 -7.66 15.05 -11.03
N TYR A 245 -6.52 14.80 -10.37
CA TYR A 245 -5.50 13.85 -10.80
C TYR A 245 -4.43 13.70 -9.70
N CYS A 246 -3.58 12.68 -9.83
CA CYS A 246 -2.36 12.55 -9.02
C CYS A 246 -1.31 13.58 -9.48
N VAL A 247 -0.73 14.32 -8.54
CA VAL A 247 0.31 15.31 -8.82
C VAL A 247 1.59 15.02 -8.09
N LYS A 248 2.71 15.42 -8.68
CA LYS A 248 3.99 15.47 -7.98
C LYS A 248 3.99 16.66 -7.01
N ASP A 249 4.21 16.38 -5.73
CA ASP A 249 4.38 17.38 -4.67
C ASP A 249 5.76 17.18 -4.05
N ASP A 250 6.78 17.88 -4.53
CA ASP A 250 8.14 17.70 -3.98
C ASP A 250 8.55 18.89 -3.10
N GLN A 251 9.62 18.72 -2.31
CA GLN A 251 10.07 19.78 -1.40
C GLN A 251 10.54 21.06 -2.12
N VAL A 252 10.72 21.02 -3.44
CA VAL A 252 11.09 22.17 -4.26
C VAL A 252 9.86 22.83 -4.88
N HIS A 253 8.81 22.04 -5.15
CA HIS A 253 7.56 22.46 -5.78
C HIS A 253 6.37 21.90 -5.01
N ARG A 254 6.04 22.54 -3.89
CA ARG A 254 4.80 22.24 -3.18
C ARG A 254 3.62 22.82 -3.94
N VAL A 255 2.61 21.99 -4.15
CA VAL A 255 1.41 22.29 -4.92
C VAL A 255 0.42 23.10 -4.08
N LEU A 256 0.23 22.75 -2.81
CA LEU A 256 -0.70 23.40 -1.89
C LEU A 256 0.00 23.80 -0.59
N GLU A 257 0.20 25.11 -0.38
CA GLU A 257 0.97 25.63 0.77
C GLU A 257 0.16 26.46 1.77
N ALA A 258 -1.12 26.73 1.50
CA ALA A 258 -1.87 27.72 2.26
C ALA A 258 -2.19 27.24 3.69
N SER A 259 -2.50 25.96 3.86
CA SER A 259 -2.70 25.33 5.17
C SER A 259 -2.41 23.84 5.06
N ARG A 260 -2.04 23.20 6.18
CA ARG A 260 -1.80 21.76 6.23
C ARG A 260 -2.05 21.19 7.62
N THR A 261 -2.38 19.91 7.66
CA THR A 261 -2.50 19.11 8.88
C THR A 261 -2.13 17.66 8.60
N ALA A 262 -1.93 16.86 9.64
CA ALA A 262 -1.72 15.41 9.52
C ALA A 262 -2.50 14.67 10.61
N SER A 263 -2.98 13.47 10.30
CA SER A 263 -3.81 12.68 11.23
C SER A 263 -3.66 11.18 10.98
N GLU A 264 -3.57 10.39 12.05
CA GLU A 264 -3.46 8.92 11.97
C GLU A 264 -4.77 8.23 11.54
N ASP A 265 -5.83 8.99 11.34
CA ASP A 265 -7.14 8.59 10.81
C ASP A 265 -7.53 9.45 9.59
N MET A 266 -6.55 9.94 8.82
CA MET A 266 -6.81 10.81 7.66
C MET A 266 -7.62 10.09 6.58
N THR A 267 -8.66 10.76 6.09
CA THR A 267 -9.39 10.38 4.88
C THR A 267 -9.47 11.58 3.96
N ALA A 268 -9.75 11.37 2.66
CA ALA A 268 -9.99 12.47 1.74
C ALA A 268 -11.17 13.36 2.20
N GLN A 269 -12.21 12.77 2.83
CA GLN A 269 -13.31 13.55 3.40
C GLN A 269 -12.85 14.44 4.56
N LYS A 270 -12.08 13.88 5.51
CA LYS A 270 -11.56 14.64 6.65
C LYS A 270 -10.67 15.80 6.20
N CYS A 271 -9.89 15.59 5.14
CA CYS A 271 -9.10 16.65 4.52
C CYS A 271 -9.99 17.71 3.85
N SER A 272 -11.04 17.31 3.12
CA SER A 272 -12.02 18.23 2.55
C SER A 272 -12.72 19.09 3.60
N ASP A 273 -13.08 18.50 4.75
CA ASP A 273 -13.73 19.22 5.85
C ASP A 273 -12.79 20.24 6.49
N PHE A 274 -11.52 19.86 6.68
CA PHE A 274 -10.47 20.79 7.16
C PHE A 274 -10.23 21.93 6.15
N CYS A 275 -10.24 21.61 4.86
CA CYS A 275 -10.02 22.58 3.79
C CYS A 275 -11.32 23.22 3.27
N ALA A 276 -12.41 23.27 4.06
CA ALA A 276 -13.73 23.75 3.62
C ALA A 276 -13.75 25.20 3.07
N ASP A 277 -12.74 25.99 3.44
CA ASP A 277 -12.52 27.38 3.05
C ASP A 277 -11.61 27.54 1.82
N TYR A 278 -11.03 26.45 1.31
CA TYR A 278 -10.08 26.48 0.21
C TYR A 278 -10.66 25.92 -1.09
N THR A 279 -10.17 26.43 -2.22
CA THR A 279 -10.59 25.95 -3.55
C THR A 279 -10.10 24.53 -3.82
N PHE A 280 -8.91 24.18 -3.34
CA PHE A 280 -8.27 22.88 -3.53
C PHE A 280 -7.86 22.30 -2.19
N PHE A 281 -7.91 20.97 -2.14
CA PHE A 281 -7.26 20.20 -1.10
C PHE A 281 -6.60 18.98 -1.71
N GLY A 282 -5.66 18.41 -0.99
CA GLY A 282 -5.01 17.18 -1.41
C GLY A 282 -4.54 16.37 -0.24
N VAL A 283 -4.55 15.06 -0.43
CA VAL A 283 -4.07 14.08 0.55
C VAL A 283 -2.77 13.44 0.04
N GLU A 284 -1.80 13.33 0.94
CA GLU A 284 -0.47 12.79 0.66
C GLU A 284 -0.03 11.81 1.75
N PHE A 285 0.76 10.82 1.33
CA PHE A 285 1.41 9.84 2.19
C PHE A 285 0.50 9.21 3.26
N GLY A 286 -0.76 8.96 2.90
CA GLY A 286 -1.75 8.29 3.75
C GLY A 286 -2.33 9.13 4.89
N LYS A 287 -1.58 10.09 5.43
CA LYS A 287 -1.94 10.85 6.65
C LYS A 287 -1.94 12.36 6.53
N GLU A 288 -1.36 12.91 5.47
CA GLU A 288 -1.15 14.34 5.33
C GLU A 288 -2.29 14.98 4.51
N CYS A 289 -2.65 16.20 4.87
CA CYS A 289 -3.67 17.00 4.21
C CYS A 289 -3.13 18.40 3.96
N TYR A 290 -3.34 18.89 2.73
CA TYR A 290 -2.89 20.19 2.27
C TYR A 290 -4.04 20.97 1.63
N CYS A 291 -4.08 22.27 1.83
CA CYS A 291 -5.10 23.17 1.29
C CYS A 291 -4.46 24.29 0.47
N GLY A 292 -5.18 24.79 -0.54
CA GLY A 292 -4.77 25.97 -1.30
C GLY A 292 -5.85 26.50 -2.21
N ASP A 293 -5.69 27.74 -2.67
CA ASP A 293 -6.64 28.38 -3.59
C ASP A 293 -6.17 28.45 -5.03
N VAL A 294 -4.88 28.26 -5.24
CA VAL A 294 -4.22 28.39 -6.54
C VAL A 294 -3.26 27.21 -6.69
N LEU A 295 -3.29 26.60 -7.88
CA LEU A 295 -2.27 25.64 -8.28
C LEU A 295 -1.10 26.41 -8.91
N PRO A 296 0.15 26.19 -8.45
CA PRO A 296 1.33 26.80 -9.06
C PRO A 296 1.44 26.49 -10.56
N GLY A 297 1.99 27.43 -11.32
CA GLY A 297 2.32 27.17 -12.73
C GLY A 297 3.37 26.05 -12.83
N GLY A 298 3.06 25.00 -13.58
CA GLY A 298 3.96 23.84 -13.74
C GLY A 298 3.66 22.65 -12.83
N THR A 299 2.52 22.63 -12.12
CA THR A 299 2.03 21.43 -11.43
C THR A 299 2.03 20.24 -12.39
N GLN A 300 2.78 19.19 -12.02
CA GLN A 300 2.99 18.01 -12.86
C GLN A 300 1.99 16.92 -12.48
N GLN A 301 1.08 16.61 -13.41
CA GLN A 301 0.28 15.40 -13.32
C GLN A 301 1.16 14.18 -13.56
N VAL A 302 0.96 13.14 -12.77
CA VAL A 302 1.59 11.82 -12.92
C VAL A 302 0.52 10.73 -13.00
N ASP A 303 0.94 9.48 -13.18
CA ASP A 303 -0.01 8.36 -13.21
C ASP A 303 -0.67 8.16 -11.83
N ASP A 304 -1.96 7.86 -11.79
CA ASP A 304 -2.71 7.67 -10.53
C ASP A 304 -2.15 6.51 -9.68
N SER A 305 -1.47 5.54 -10.31
CA SER A 305 -0.77 4.46 -9.60
C SER A 305 0.40 4.95 -8.74
N GLU A 306 0.96 6.14 -8.99
CA GLU A 306 1.96 6.75 -8.11
C GLU A 306 1.35 7.30 -6.82
N CYS A 307 0.03 7.53 -6.77
CA CYS A 307 -0.72 7.93 -5.57
C CYS A 307 -1.40 6.74 -4.87
N ALA A 308 -0.74 5.58 -4.84
CA ALA A 308 -1.36 4.33 -4.37
C ALA A 308 -1.19 4.03 -2.86
N THR A 309 -0.77 4.98 -2.04
CA THR A 309 -0.72 4.81 -0.59
C THR A 309 -2.15 4.84 -0.04
N PRO A 310 -2.59 3.82 0.72
CA PRO A 310 -3.90 3.84 1.35
C PRO A 310 -4.05 4.99 2.35
N CYS A 311 -5.24 5.57 2.43
CA CYS A 311 -5.61 6.49 3.51
C CYS A 311 -5.53 5.81 4.86
N PHE A 312 -4.92 6.47 5.86
CA PHE A 312 -4.80 5.91 7.20
C PHE A 312 -6.17 5.78 7.88
N GLY A 313 -7.15 6.62 7.55
CA GLY A 313 -8.47 6.58 8.18
C GLY A 313 -9.39 5.46 7.69
N ASP A 314 -9.17 4.91 6.50
CA ASP A 314 -10.09 3.93 5.90
C ASP A 314 -9.41 2.72 5.25
N GLY A 315 -8.13 2.81 4.89
CA GLY A 315 -7.34 1.76 4.26
C GLY A 315 -7.84 1.26 2.90
N LYS A 316 -8.86 1.93 2.33
CA LYS A 316 -9.60 1.47 1.14
C LYS A 316 -9.48 2.45 -0.02
N PHE A 317 -9.25 3.71 0.28
CA PHE A 317 -9.05 4.75 -0.71
C PHE A 317 -7.60 5.19 -0.79
N THR A 318 -7.23 5.77 -1.93
CA THR A 318 -5.91 6.36 -2.17
C THR A 318 -5.77 7.72 -1.48
N CYS A 319 -4.65 7.91 -0.79
CA CYS A 319 -4.23 9.15 -0.13
C CYS A 319 -2.77 9.48 -0.48
N GLY A 320 -2.47 9.52 -1.77
CA GLY A 320 -1.19 9.95 -2.31
C GLY A 320 -0.07 8.93 -2.13
N ALA A 321 1.16 9.40 -2.01
CA ALA A 321 2.38 8.67 -1.63
C ALA A 321 3.46 9.69 -1.24
N PRO A 322 4.67 9.30 -0.78
CA PRO A 322 5.73 10.26 -0.52
C PRO A 322 6.01 11.15 -1.75
N GLY A 323 5.73 12.44 -1.63
CA GLY A 323 5.86 13.42 -2.69
C GLY A 323 4.88 13.25 -3.85
N ARG A 324 3.71 12.65 -3.60
CA ARG A 324 2.62 12.43 -4.56
C ARG A 324 1.29 12.71 -3.88
N MET A 325 0.50 13.61 -4.46
CA MET A 325 -0.75 14.07 -3.85
C MET A 325 -1.94 13.72 -4.74
N ASN A 326 -2.98 13.11 -4.16
CA ASN A 326 -4.28 13.06 -4.83
C ASN A 326 -4.92 14.45 -4.69
N LEU A 327 -5.04 15.17 -5.80
CA LEU A 327 -5.55 16.53 -5.80
C LEU A 327 -7.07 16.57 -6.04
N TYR A 328 -7.76 17.37 -5.25
CA TYR A 328 -9.19 17.60 -5.33
C TYR A 328 -9.50 19.09 -5.46
N LYS A 329 -10.58 19.39 -6.19
CA LYS A 329 -11.14 20.73 -6.28
C LYS A 329 -12.50 20.75 -5.61
N SER A 330 -12.69 21.67 -4.67
CA SER A 330 -13.99 21.94 -4.07
C SER A 330 -14.98 22.40 -5.14
N THR A 331 -16.18 21.84 -5.11
CA THR A 331 -17.33 22.29 -5.90
C THR A 331 -18.37 22.98 -5.02
N LYS A 332 -18.03 23.28 -3.76
CA LYS A 332 -18.90 24.04 -2.86
C LYS A 332 -19.08 25.45 -3.43
N PRO A 333 -20.33 25.91 -3.65
CA PRO A 333 -20.57 27.25 -4.14
C PRO A 333 -20.13 28.27 -3.08
N ILE A 334 -19.39 29.28 -3.52
CA ILE A 334 -18.97 30.41 -2.69
C ILE A 334 -19.93 31.55 -3.01
N THR A 335 -20.70 31.96 -2.02
CA THR A 335 -21.76 32.96 -2.19
C THR A 335 -21.64 34.07 -1.16
N ILE A 336 -22.30 35.19 -1.41
CA ILE A 336 -22.54 36.21 -0.39
C ILE A 336 -23.46 35.58 0.68
N LEU A 337 -23.19 35.83 1.96
CA LEU A 337 -24.07 35.39 3.04
C LEU A 337 -25.41 36.11 2.91
N PRO A 338 -26.56 35.41 2.80
CA PRO A 338 -27.86 36.08 2.68
C PRO A 338 -28.24 36.90 3.91
N SER A 339 -27.78 36.49 5.09
CA SER A 339 -27.97 37.21 6.34
C SER A 339 -26.86 36.90 7.34
N VAL A 340 -26.64 37.84 8.27
CA VAL A 340 -25.74 37.72 9.41
C VAL A 340 -26.49 38.23 10.63
N ASP A 341 -26.89 37.33 11.51
CA ASP A 341 -27.82 37.61 12.61
C ASP A 341 -29.08 38.36 12.12
N ASN A 342 -29.31 39.58 12.63
CA ASN A 342 -30.45 40.42 12.30
C ASN A 342 -30.23 41.32 11.06
N TYR A 343 -29.10 41.18 10.37
CA TYR A 343 -28.82 41.94 9.15
C TYR A 343 -29.03 41.06 7.93
N SER A 344 -29.71 41.57 6.91
CA SER A 344 -29.91 40.89 5.62
C SER A 344 -29.03 41.53 4.56
N PHE A 345 -28.42 40.72 3.70
CA PHE A 345 -27.77 41.23 2.50
C PHE A 345 -28.80 41.96 1.65
N THR A 346 -28.41 43.13 1.15
CA THR A 346 -29.26 43.98 0.31
C THR A 346 -28.84 43.82 -1.13
N HIS A 347 -27.73 44.46 -1.51
CA HIS A 347 -27.16 44.46 -2.85
C HIS A 347 -25.64 44.62 -2.78
N CYS A 348 -24.97 44.18 -3.84
CA CYS A 348 -23.66 44.71 -4.17
C CYS A 348 -23.81 46.14 -4.71
N VAL A 349 -23.05 47.09 -4.18
CA VAL A 349 -23.12 48.49 -4.62
C VAL A 349 -21.74 49.00 -5.05
N VAL A 350 -21.74 49.97 -5.96
CA VAL A 350 -20.51 50.66 -6.37
C VAL A 350 -20.04 51.54 -5.22
N ASP A 351 -18.82 51.30 -4.74
CA ASP A 351 -18.18 52.07 -3.67
C ASP A 351 -16.84 52.60 -4.17
N THR A 352 -16.67 53.91 -4.30
CA THR A 352 -15.43 54.45 -4.88
C THR A 352 -14.55 55.07 -3.80
N PRO A 353 -13.21 55.04 -3.92
CA PRO A 353 -12.33 55.67 -2.94
C PRO A 353 -12.58 57.17 -2.76
N THR A 354 -13.12 57.85 -3.76
CA THR A 354 -13.47 59.27 -3.74
C THR A 354 -14.87 59.56 -3.19
N GLN A 355 -15.73 58.56 -3.10
CA GLN A 355 -17.10 58.67 -2.60
C GLN A 355 -17.48 57.35 -1.95
N ARG A 356 -17.16 57.24 -0.66
CA ARG A 356 -17.47 56.07 0.15
C ARG A 356 -18.95 56.01 0.47
N VAL A 357 -19.56 54.85 0.25
CA VAL A 357 -20.99 54.61 0.48
C VAL A 357 -21.32 54.57 1.97
N LEU A 358 -20.45 53.94 2.76
CA LEU A 358 -20.50 53.90 4.22
C LEU A 358 -19.16 54.43 4.75
N ASP A 359 -19.18 55.55 5.48
CA ASP A 359 -17.94 56.21 5.94
C ASP A 359 -17.96 56.64 7.41
N GLU A 360 -19.03 56.36 8.15
CA GLU A 360 -19.21 56.79 9.54
C GLU A 360 -18.28 56.04 10.52
N ALA A 361 -18.01 54.75 10.27
CA ALA A 361 -16.97 53.99 10.96
C ALA A 361 -16.39 52.89 10.07
N ARG A 362 -15.11 52.53 10.27
CA ARG A 362 -14.46 51.46 9.52
C ARG A 362 -13.38 50.73 10.32
N THR A 363 -13.11 49.50 9.93
CA THR A 363 -11.96 48.70 10.38
C THR A 363 -11.53 47.76 9.25
N SER A 364 -10.31 47.24 9.29
CA SER A 364 -9.85 46.25 8.32
C SER A 364 -8.93 45.22 8.99
N GLY A 365 -8.83 44.04 8.38
CA GLY A 365 -7.96 42.98 8.86
C GLY A 365 -7.96 41.77 7.92
N PRO A 366 -6.85 41.02 7.85
CA PRO A 366 -6.71 39.86 6.96
C PRO A 366 -7.65 38.71 7.33
N ASP A 367 -8.23 38.74 8.53
CA ASP A 367 -9.16 37.74 9.07
C ASP A 367 -10.61 38.24 9.09
N MET A 368 -10.96 39.23 8.25
CA MET A 368 -12.31 39.80 8.18
C MET A 368 -13.36 38.76 7.79
N THR A 369 -14.48 38.74 8.51
CA THR A 369 -15.67 37.97 8.18
C THR A 369 -16.90 38.87 8.21
N ALA A 370 -17.99 38.44 7.59
CA ALA A 370 -19.24 39.19 7.69
C ALA A 370 -19.72 39.32 9.15
N GLN A 371 -19.54 38.28 9.98
CA GLN A 371 -19.83 38.32 11.41
C GLN A 371 -18.98 39.37 12.15
N LYS A 372 -17.66 39.42 11.91
CA LYS A 372 -16.77 40.40 12.55
C LYS A 372 -17.15 41.83 12.18
N CYS A 373 -17.47 42.09 10.92
CA CYS A 373 -17.90 43.41 10.49
C CYS A 373 -19.24 43.80 11.11
N LYS A 374 -20.22 42.88 11.08
CA LYS A 374 -21.51 43.05 11.75
C LYS A 374 -21.36 43.36 13.23
N ASP A 375 -20.50 42.64 13.97
CA ASP A 375 -20.29 42.86 15.40
C ASP A 375 -19.61 44.21 15.67
N PHE A 376 -18.65 44.61 14.83
CA PHE A 376 -18.02 45.93 14.91
C PHE A 376 -19.03 47.09 14.72
N CYS A 377 -19.91 46.99 13.71
CA CYS A 377 -20.88 48.03 13.39
C CYS A 377 -22.07 48.04 14.37
N SER A 378 -22.60 46.87 14.74
CA SER A 378 -23.74 46.78 15.67
C SER A 378 -23.39 47.23 17.09
N ALA A 379 -22.14 47.02 17.54
CA ALA A 379 -21.65 47.55 18.82
C ALA A 379 -21.66 49.09 18.90
N ARG A 380 -21.78 49.77 17.75
CA ARG A 380 -21.87 51.23 17.61
C ARG A 380 -23.24 51.69 17.13
N SER A 381 -24.23 50.79 17.13
CA SER A 381 -25.62 51.07 16.74
C SER A 381 -25.81 51.51 15.29
N PHE A 382 -24.94 51.08 14.36
CA PHE A 382 -25.11 51.36 12.94
C PHE A 382 -26.18 50.49 12.30
N ARG A 383 -27.08 51.10 11.53
CA ARG A 383 -28.11 50.37 10.76
C ARG A 383 -27.54 49.47 9.67
N TYR A 384 -26.47 49.91 9.02
CA TYR A 384 -25.83 49.23 7.90
C TYR A 384 -24.39 48.85 8.23
N PHE A 385 -23.97 47.71 7.70
CA PHE A 385 -22.55 47.43 7.51
C PHE A 385 -22.29 47.01 6.06
N GLY A 386 -21.04 47.16 5.63
CA GLY A 386 -20.59 46.79 4.30
C GLY A 386 -19.21 46.15 4.33
N LEU A 387 -19.00 45.15 3.48
CA LEU A 387 -17.73 44.47 3.32
C LEU A 387 -17.15 44.79 1.95
N GLU A 388 -15.87 45.18 1.91
CA GLU A 388 -15.15 45.47 0.67
C GLU A 388 -13.81 44.73 0.64
N PHE A 389 -13.38 44.37 -0.58
CA PHE A 389 -12.05 43.83 -0.85
C PHE A 389 -11.61 42.62 -0.01
N GLY A 390 -12.57 41.91 0.60
CA GLY A 390 -12.34 40.72 1.42
C GLY A 390 -11.87 40.98 2.85
N GLU A 391 -11.35 42.18 3.13
CA GLU A 391 -10.65 42.51 4.39
C GLU A 391 -11.17 43.77 5.07
N GLU A 392 -11.99 44.57 4.39
CA GLU A 392 -12.42 45.89 4.84
C GLU A 392 -13.88 45.85 5.30
N CYS A 393 -14.16 46.60 6.36
CA CYS A 393 -15.47 46.73 6.98
C CYS A 393 -15.83 48.20 7.14
N PHE A 394 -17.05 48.56 6.73
CA PHE A 394 -17.58 49.91 6.77
C PHE A 394 -18.96 49.91 7.43
N CYS A 395 -19.29 50.99 8.13
CA CYS A 395 -20.56 51.16 8.83
C CYS A 395 -21.20 52.51 8.51
N GLY A 396 -22.53 52.57 8.58
CA GLY A 396 -23.28 53.82 8.47
C GLY A 396 -24.75 53.64 8.85
N ASN A 397 -25.46 54.74 9.01
CA ASN A 397 -26.89 54.78 9.33
C ASN A 397 -27.76 55.14 8.12
N SER A 398 -27.14 55.61 7.05
CA SER A 398 -27.78 55.89 5.77
C SER A 398 -26.77 55.72 4.65
N TYR A 399 -27.24 55.38 3.45
CA TYR A 399 -26.40 55.40 2.27
C TYR A 399 -27.21 55.73 1.02
N THR A 400 -26.53 56.20 -0.02
CA THR A 400 -27.08 56.33 -1.37
C THR A 400 -26.02 55.86 -2.34
N ALA A 401 -26.30 54.79 -3.06
CA ALA A 401 -25.35 54.17 -3.98
C ALA A 401 -26.06 53.64 -5.22
N GLN A 402 -25.28 53.46 -6.28
CA GLN A 402 -25.71 52.72 -7.44
C GLN A 402 -25.54 51.21 -7.18
N ASN A 403 -26.59 50.43 -7.42
CA ASN A 403 -26.49 48.96 -7.39
C ASN A 403 -25.56 48.47 -8.52
N ALA A 404 -24.69 47.53 -8.17
CA ALA A 404 -23.94 46.70 -9.09
C ALA A 404 -24.64 45.33 -9.23
N ALA A 405 -24.17 44.48 -10.15
CA ALA A 405 -24.60 43.08 -10.12
C ALA A 405 -24.00 42.39 -8.88
N ASP A 406 -24.76 41.51 -8.22
CA ASP A 406 -24.30 40.86 -6.98
C ASP A 406 -23.04 40.02 -7.21
N GLU A 407 -22.87 39.49 -8.42
CA GLU A 407 -21.68 38.73 -8.86
C GLU A 407 -20.41 39.59 -8.97
N GLU A 408 -20.52 40.92 -8.92
CA GLU A 408 -19.36 41.82 -8.85
C GLU A 408 -18.76 41.85 -7.44
N CYS A 409 -19.52 41.50 -6.41
CA CYS A 409 -19.02 41.30 -5.05
C CYS A 409 -18.45 39.88 -4.89
N ASN A 410 -17.39 39.58 -5.64
CA ASN A 410 -16.83 38.23 -5.82
C ASN A 410 -15.49 37.95 -5.10
N LYS A 411 -15.08 38.82 -4.17
CA LYS A 411 -13.89 38.62 -3.36
C LYS A 411 -14.24 37.77 -2.14
N LYS A 412 -13.53 36.65 -1.95
CA LYS A 412 -13.64 35.85 -0.71
C LYS A 412 -13.30 36.68 0.52
N CYS A 413 -14.00 36.46 1.63
CA CYS A 413 -13.60 37.06 2.91
C CYS A 413 -12.24 36.51 3.37
N GLY A 414 -11.42 37.36 4.01
CA GLY A 414 -10.12 36.97 4.51
C GLY A 414 -10.18 35.91 5.62
N GLY A 415 -11.15 36.04 6.53
CA GLY A 415 -11.34 35.14 7.68
C GLY A 415 -12.38 34.05 7.52
N ASP A 416 -13.14 34.04 6.42
CA ASP A 416 -14.12 32.99 6.07
C ASP A 416 -14.23 32.92 4.55
N ARG A 417 -13.35 32.13 3.96
CA ARG A 417 -13.20 32.06 2.50
C ARG A 417 -14.33 31.26 1.84
N SER A 418 -15.25 30.68 2.62
CA SER A 418 -16.46 30.04 2.10
C SER A 418 -17.55 31.05 1.69
N HIS A 419 -17.35 32.34 2.01
CA HIS A 419 -18.26 33.42 1.67
C HIS A 419 -17.56 34.60 0.96
N LEU A 420 -18.37 35.44 0.31
CA LEU A 420 -17.93 36.62 -0.41
C LEU A 420 -18.11 37.90 0.44
N CYS A 421 -17.13 38.79 0.37
CA CYS A 421 -17.00 40.04 1.14
C CYS A 421 -16.62 41.21 0.21
N GLY A 422 -17.52 41.54 -0.72
CA GLY A 422 -17.34 42.65 -1.66
C GLY A 422 -16.39 42.34 -2.81
N ALA A 423 -15.78 43.37 -3.39
CA ALA A 423 -14.63 43.30 -4.30
C ALA A 423 -13.96 44.69 -4.38
N ALA A 424 -13.03 44.90 -5.30
CA ALA A 424 -12.49 46.24 -5.54
C ALA A 424 -13.60 47.17 -6.05
N ASP A 425 -13.77 48.31 -5.39
CA ASP A 425 -14.81 49.30 -5.63
C ASP A 425 -16.25 48.74 -5.54
N ARG A 426 -16.45 47.67 -4.77
CA ARG A 426 -17.71 46.93 -4.65
C ARG A 426 -17.97 46.57 -3.20
N LEU A 427 -18.98 47.21 -2.62
CA LEU A 427 -19.37 47.01 -1.23
C LEU A 427 -20.57 46.07 -1.15
N ALA A 428 -20.42 44.95 -0.43
CA ALA A 428 -21.54 44.07 -0.11
C ALA A 428 -22.27 44.61 1.13
N VAL A 429 -23.45 45.22 0.93
CA VAL A 429 -24.17 45.96 1.99
C VAL A 429 -25.22 45.09 2.68
N TYR A 430 -25.28 45.20 4.00
CA TYR A 430 -26.21 44.51 4.87
C TYR A 430 -27.04 45.51 5.70
N ASP A 431 -28.35 45.30 5.81
CA ASP A 431 -29.29 46.16 6.53
C ASP A 431 -29.93 45.41 7.71
N SER A 432 -29.95 46.03 8.88
CA SER A 432 -30.64 45.53 10.09
C SER A 432 -32.17 45.71 10.06
N GLY A 433 -32.70 46.50 9.13
CA GLY A 433 -34.14 46.74 8.95
C GLY A 433 -34.78 47.67 9.98
N ASN A 434 -33.99 48.29 10.86
CA ASN A 434 -34.46 49.19 11.93
C ASN A 434 -34.49 50.67 11.53
#